data_AF-A0A158QRF0-F1
#
_entry.id   AF-A0A158QRF0-F1
#
_cell.length_a   1.000
_cell.length_b   1.000
_cell.length_c   1.000
_cell.angle_alpha   90.00
_cell.angle_beta   90.00
_cell.angle_gamma   90.00
#
_symmetry.space_group_name_H-M   'P 1'
#
loop_
_entity.id
_entity.type
_entity.pdbx_description
1 polymer ?
#
loop_
_entity_poly.entity_id
_entity_poly.type
_entity_poly.pdbx_seq_one_letter_code
_entity_poly.pdbx_strand_id
1 'polypeptide(L)'
;MSKRALPETLAYLKTELQAVQMEFYNKVAHNSKPNAFPLFFGKSIEGGSRAFFGLPPLIPDWNETEICIEYLDKYSYELEEYRQSGYKARCTAEEVQWPILQWLAAEPPLICDFTMVAQDWDVGFVFYKNCTGFKRAEADHIWRPFDVRMEETYTLRSLYYKYCGEPHLYMLEYMEKFMRSYPGVPKICHVWPVYLAHDTMKTIYHTDNQFLDFFKRNTEYLNDAFLFFFADHGPRDKATYSATETRDGDVSLYEIVVRFTPADGYFMVTQ
;
A
#
# COMPACT_ATOMS: atom_id res chain seq x y z
N MET A 1 -0.26 -13.37 12.88
CA MET A 1 -1.70 -13.07 12.65
C MET A 1 -2.13 -13.52 11.25
N SER A 2 -1.43 -13.10 10.20
CA SER A 2 -1.55 -13.62 8.82
C SER A 2 -1.54 -15.16 8.75
N LYS A 3 -0.65 -15.87 9.46
CA LYS A 3 -0.66 -17.36 9.55
C LYS A 3 -2.00 -17.98 9.95
N ARG A 4 -2.81 -17.27 10.75
CA ARG A 4 -4.13 -17.74 11.18
C ARG A 4 -5.25 -17.24 10.27
N ALA A 5 -5.14 -16.00 9.79
CA ALA A 5 -6.19 -15.36 9.02
C ALA A 5 -6.13 -15.66 7.51
N LEU A 6 -4.93 -15.92 6.97
CA LEU A 6 -4.64 -16.09 5.55
C LEU A 6 -3.80 -17.35 5.24
N PRO A 7 -4.08 -18.54 5.84
CA PRO A 7 -3.23 -19.72 5.69
C PRO A 7 -3.08 -20.20 4.23
N GLU A 8 -4.16 -20.20 3.45
CA GLU A 8 -4.16 -20.68 2.08
C GLU A 8 -3.45 -19.70 1.14
N THR A 9 -3.69 -18.40 1.33
CA THR A 9 -2.97 -17.34 0.62
C THR A 9 -1.48 -17.45 0.87
N LEU A 10 -1.05 -17.55 2.14
CA LEU A 10 0.36 -17.67 2.48
C LEU A 10 1.00 -18.94 1.89
N ALA A 11 0.27 -20.06 1.89
CA ALA A 11 0.73 -21.29 1.26
C ALA A 11 0.97 -21.06 -0.24
N TYR A 12 0.00 -20.49 -0.95
CA TYR A 12 0.11 -20.19 -2.38
C TYR A 12 1.28 -19.24 -2.70
N LEU A 13 1.41 -18.13 -1.95
CA LEU A 13 2.50 -17.18 -2.14
C LEU A 13 3.87 -17.87 -2.02
N LYS A 14 4.02 -18.79 -1.06
CA LYS A 14 5.27 -19.51 -0.82
C LYS A 14 5.55 -20.62 -1.83
N THR A 15 4.55 -21.43 -2.17
CA THR A 15 4.77 -22.62 -3.01
C THR A 15 4.72 -22.29 -4.49
N GLU A 16 3.75 -21.48 -4.91
CA GLU A 16 3.49 -21.20 -6.33
C GLU A 16 4.23 -19.93 -6.79
N LEU A 17 4.26 -18.89 -5.97
CA LEU A 17 4.96 -17.64 -6.29
C LEU A 17 6.40 -17.58 -5.75
N GLN A 18 6.87 -18.63 -5.08
CA GLN A 18 8.23 -18.73 -4.51
C GLN A 18 8.58 -17.58 -3.56
N ALA A 19 7.59 -16.99 -2.90
CA ALA A 19 7.81 -15.88 -2.00
C ALA A 19 8.46 -16.33 -0.68
N VAL A 20 9.30 -15.46 -0.12
CA VAL A 20 9.97 -15.64 1.16
C VAL A 20 9.14 -14.97 2.25
N GLN A 21 8.79 -15.73 3.28
CA GLN A 21 8.11 -15.23 4.47
C GLN A 21 9.13 -14.88 5.54
N MET A 22 9.18 -13.60 5.94
CA MET A 22 10.00 -13.11 7.04
C MET A 22 9.13 -12.97 8.30
N GLU A 23 9.40 -13.77 9.33
CA GLU A 23 8.51 -13.86 10.51
C GLU A 23 8.68 -12.74 11.54
N PHE A 24 9.76 -11.96 11.44
CA PHE A 24 10.15 -10.97 12.44
C PHE A 24 10.39 -9.59 11.80
N TYR A 25 9.43 -9.10 11.03
CA TYR A 25 9.49 -7.73 10.54
C TYR A 25 9.28 -6.77 11.72
N ASN A 26 10.11 -5.72 11.83
CA ASN A 26 9.99 -4.77 12.92
C ASN A 26 9.25 -3.53 12.42
N LYS A 27 8.13 -3.22 13.07
CA LYS A 27 7.50 -1.91 12.94
C LYS A 27 8.45 -0.82 13.45
N VAL A 28 8.43 0.34 12.83
CA VAL A 28 9.20 1.50 13.27
C VAL A 28 8.54 2.14 14.50
N ALA A 29 7.21 2.15 14.55
CA ALA A 29 6.46 2.85 15.58
C ALA A 29 5.07 2.24 15.86
N HIS A 30 4.29 2.84 16.76
CA HIS A 30 3.02 2.23 17.21
C HIS A 30 1.87 2.36 16.20
N ASN A 31 1.83 3.42 15.39
CA ASN A 31 0.66 3.85 14.62
C ASN A 31 0.90 3.79 13.10
N SER A 32 -0.11 4.00 12.25
CA SER A 32 0.01 3.86 10.79
C SER A 32 0.92 4.91 10.18
N LYS A 33 0.66 6.20 10.46
CA LYS A 33 1.48 7.31 9.95
C LYS A 33 3.00 7.11 10.20
N PRO A 34 3.46 6.79 11.42
CA PRO A 34 4.88 6.64 11.69
C PRO A 34 5.51 5.33 11.17
N ASN A 35 4.72 4.39 10.64
CA ASN A 35 5.23 3.26 9.85
C ASN A 35 5.19 3.55 8.34
N ALA A 36 4.21 4.34 7.88
CA ALA A 36 4.08 4.75 6.47
C ALA A 36 5.22 5.66 6.01
N PHE A 37 5.61 6.64 6.83
CA PHE A 37 6.66 7.60 6.46
C PHE A 37 8.03 6.96 6.22
N PRO A 38 8.53 6.07 7.11
CA PRO A 38 9.75 5.31 6.83
C PRO A 38 9.66 4.46 5.56
N LEU A 39 8.49 3.87 5.29
CA LEU A 39 8.29 3.02 4.12
C LEU A 39 8.37 3.83 2.83
N PHE A 40 7.66 4.96 2.76
CA PHE A 40 7.41 5.68 1.51
C PHE A 40 8.33 6.89 1.27
N PHE A 41 8.95 7.40 2.34
CA PHE A 41 9.89 8.53 2.28
C PHE A 41 11.28 8.16 2.78
N GLY A 42 11.48 6.98 3.39
CA GLY A 42 12.76 6.59 3.97
C GLY A 42 13.14 7.40 5.22
N LYS A 43 12.15 7.98 5.92
CA LYS A 43 12.36 8.90 7.06
C LYS A 43 11.50 8.54 8.25
N SER A 44 12.13 8.43 9.42
CA SER A 44 11.46 8.23 10.70
C SER A 44 10.84 9.53 11.21
N ILE A 45 9.64 9.43 11.80
CA ILE A 45 8.88 10.58 12.31
C ILE A 45 8.50 10.42 13.79
N GLU A 46 8.77 9.24 14.36
CA GLU A 46 8.56 8.94 15.76
C GLU A 46 9.87 8.44 16.37
N GLY A 47 10.24 9.00 17.51
CA GLY A 47 11.40 8.57 18.29
C GLY A 47 11.05 7.44 19.26
N GLY A 48 12.00 7.09 20.11
CA GLY A 48 11.80 6.01 21.08
C GLY A 48 12.84 6.02 22.18
N SER A 49 12.41 5.71 23.41
CA SER A 49 13.34 5.55 24.52
C SER A 49 14.02 4.19 24.44
N ARG A 50 15.35 4.20 24.54
CA ARG A 50 16.17 2.98 24.69
C ARG A 50 16.95 2.98 26.01
N ALA A 51 16.51 3.80 26.96
CA ALA A 51 17.16 3.96 28.27
C ALA A 51 17.23 2.63 29.05
N PHE A 52 16.25 1.74 28.90
CA PHE A 52 16.26 0.41 29.52
C PHE A 52 17.48 -0.43 29.12
N PHE A 53 17.98 -0.24 27.89
CA PHE A 53 19.17 -0.92 27.38
C PHE A 53 20.45 -0.10 27.55
N GLY A 54 20.40 1.05 28.24
CA GLY A 54 21.52 1.97 28.38
C GLY A 54 21.93 2.66 27.07
N LEU A 55 21.05 2.71 26.07
CA LEU A 55 21.34 3.29 24.76
C LEU A 55 20.74 4.70 24.60
N PRO A 56 21.33 5.56 23.74
CA PRO A 56 20.75 6.86 23.40
C PRO A 56 19.32 6.72 22.85
N PRO A 57 18.43 7.70 23.04
CA PRO A 57 17.10 7.66 22.43
C PRO A 57 17.19 7.61 20.90
N LEU A 58 16.16 7.06 20.26
CA LEU A 58 15.95 7.22 18.83
C LEU A 58 15.42 8.62 18.58
N ILE A 59 16.08 9.34 17.68
CA ILE A 59 15.72 10.69 17.26
C ILE A 59 15.06 10.56 15.89
N PRO A 60 13.84 11.11 15.68
CA PRO A 60 13.19 11.06 14.38
C PRO A 60 13.94 11.94 13.38
N ASP A 61 13.96 11.51 12.12
CA ASP A 61 14.56 12.27 11.01
C ASP A 61 13.78 13.54 10.71
N TRP A 62 12.45 13.47 10.81
CA TRP A 62 11.51 14.53 10.47
C TRP A 62 10.60 14.90 11.65
N ASN A 63 10.14 16.15 11.64
CA ASN A 63 9.22 16.70 12.62
C ASN A 63 7.92 17.18 11.93
N GLU A 64 7.04 17.84 12.69
CA GLU A 64 5.73 18.34 12.21
C GLU A 64 5.83 19.20 10.94
N THR A 65 6.94 19.92 10.77
CA THR A 65 7.18 20.78 9.62
C THR A 65 7.20 19.97 8.32
N GLU A 66 8.03 18.93 8.26
CA GLU A 66 8.17 18.09 7.07
C GLU A 66 6.95 17.17 6.86
N ILE A 67 6.37 16.63 7.94
CA ILE A 67 5.30 15.62 7.83
C ILE A 67 3.88 16.21 7.66
N CYS A 68 3.73 17.53 7.78
CA CYS A 68 2.41 18.16 7.80
C CYS A 68 2.35 19.59 7.27
N ILE A 69 3.29 20.46 7.64
CA ILE A 69 3.20 21.90 7.32
C ILE A 69 3.62 22.18 5.87
N GLU A 70 4.72 21.58 5.42
CA GLU A 70 5.22 21.78 4.06
C GLU A 70 4.54 20.87 3.03
N TYR A 71 4.60 21.28 1.76
CA TYR A 71 4.24 20.40 0.66
C TYR A 71 5.23 19.24 0.54
N LEU A 72 4.70 18.02 0.51
CA LEU A 72 5.50 16.79 0.39
C LEU A 72 6.23 16.69 -0.96
N ASP A 73 5.85 17.50 -1.96
CA ASP A 73 6.53 17.63 -3.27
C ASP A 73 8.01 17.98 -3.16
N LYS A 74 8.45 18.56 -2.04
CA LYS A 74 9.86 18.91 -1.79
C LYS A 74 10.73 17.70 -1.47
N TYR A 75 10.13 16.56 -1.13
CA TYR A 75 10.82 15.40 -0.59
C TYR A 75 10.73 14.19 -1.54
N SER A 76 11.74 13.33 -1.44
CA SER A 76 11.76 12.00 -2.05
C SER A 76 10.56 11.18 -1.60
N TYR A 77 9.81 10.65 -2.56
CA TYR A 77 8.64 9.81 -2.33
C TYR A 77 8.70 8.63 -3.30
N GLU A 78 8.48 7.41 -2.82
CA GLU A 78 8.74 6.20 -3.60
C GLU A 78 8.12 6.20 -4.99
N LEU A 79 6.83 6.53 -5.13
CA LEU A 79 6.16 6.49 -6.44
C LEU A 79 6.74 7.53 -7.38
N GLU A 80 7.17 8.68 -6.86
CA GLU A 80 7.82 9.72 -7.66
C GLU A 80 9.24 9.32 -8.09
N GLU A 81 9.99 8.63 -7.24
CA GLU A 81 11.31 8.12 -7.60
C GLU A 81 11.22 7.04 -8.69
N TYR A 82 10.28 6.11 -8.55
CA TYR A 82 9.99 5.11 -9.58
C TYR A 82 9.47 5.73 -10.87
N ARG A 83 8.60 6.74 -10.77
CA ARG A 83 8.19 7.55 -11.90
C ARG A 83 9.40 8.11 -12.63
N GLN A 84 10.30 8.79 -11.92
CA GLN A 84 11.50 9.40 -12.50
C GLN A 84 12.49 8.38 -13.07
N SER A 85 12.52 7.14 -12.56
CA SER A 85 13.46 6.09 -12.97
C SER A 85 13.04 5.29 -14.21
N GLY A 86 11.92 5.64 -14.85
CA GLY A 86 11.52 5.02 -16.11
C GLY A 86 10.29 4.12 -16.00
N TYR A 87 9.52 4.22 -14.92
CA TYR A 87 8.14 3.70 -14.83
C TYR A 87 7.19 4.60 -15.63
N LYS A 88 7.57 4.82 -16.89
CA LYS A 88 6.98 5.72 -17.87
C LYS A 88 6.93 5.01 -19.22
N ALA A 89 5.91 5.30 -20.01
CA ALA A 89 5.86 4.91 -21.41
C ALA A 89 5.24 6.01 -22.27
N ARG A 90 5.47 5.89 -23.57
CA ARG A 90 4.79 6.74 -24.54
C ARG A 90 3.33 6.31 -24.61
N CYS A 91 2.44 7.21 -24.22
CA CYS A 91 1.02 7.11 -24.45
C CYS A 91 0.61 7.85 -25.71
N THR A 92 -0.47 7.36 -26.28
CA THR A 92 -1.32 8.09 -27.21
C THR A 92 -2.34 8.92 -26.44
N ALA A 93 -2.84 10.01 -27.03
CA ALA A 93 -3.87 10.85 -26.42
C ALA A 93 -5.15 10.05 -26.05
N GLU A 94 -5.40 8.91 -26.70
CA GLU A 94 -6.52 8.00 -26.41
C GLU A 94 -6.36 7.24 -25.08
N GLU A 95 -5.12 7.03 -24.61
CA GLU A 95 -4.83 6.32 -23.35
C GLU A 95 -4.91 7.23 -22.12
N VAL A 96 -4.78 8.54 -22.30
CA VAL A 96 -4.80 9.55 -21.21
C VAL A 96 -6.22 10.03 -20.90
N GLN A 97 -7.20 9.76 -21.78
CA GLN A 97 -8.46 10.48 -21.77
C GLN A 97 -9.70 9.56 -21.80
N TRP A 98 -10.45 9.53 -20.69
CA TRP A 98 -11.85 9.06 -20.65
C TRP A 98 -12.73 10.02 -19.82
N PRO A 99 -13.86 10.56 -20.32
CA PRO A 99 -14.10 11.17 -21.62
C PRO A 99 -14.57 12.63 -21.43
N ILE A 100 -13.78 13.65 -21.80
CA ILE A 100 -14.28 15.01 -22.13
C ILE A 100 -13.21 15.64 -23.03
N LEU A 101 -13.60 15.93 -24.29
CA LEU A 101 -12.90 16.75 -25.30
C LEU A 101 -11.86 16.06 -26.20
N GLN A 102 -12.39 15.40 -27.22
CA GLN A 102 -11.67 15.02 -28.43
C GLN A 102 -11.52 16.25 -29.36
N TRP A 103 -10.50 17.09 -29.15
CA TRP A 103 -10.07 18.09 -30.13
C TRP A 103 -8.53 18.19 -30.13
N LEU A 104 -7.96 18.11 -31.34
CA LEU A 104 -6.53 18.28 -31.71
C LEU A 104 -5.71 16.99 -31.85
N ALA A 105 -5.90 16.34 -33.00
CA ALA A 105 -4.93 15.43 -33.58
C ALA A 105 -3.68 16.21 -34.05
N ALA A 106 -2.71 16.46 -33.17
CA ALA A 106 -1.31 16.80 -33.50
C ALA A 106 -0.40 16.99 -32.26
N GLU A 107 -0.69 16.37 -31.11
CA GLU A 107 0.22 16.47 -29.96
C GLU A 107 1.33 15.39 -30.03
N PRO A 108 2.58 15.70 -29.64
CA PRO A 108 3.62 14.69 -29.49
C PRO A 108 3.13 13.58 -28.53
N PRO A 109 3.62 12.33 -28.67
CA PRO A 109 3.22 11.26 -27.76
C PRO A 109 3.41 11.73 -26.31
N LEU A 110 2.33 11.76 -25.54
CA LEU A 110 2.35 12.10 -24.12
C LEU A 110 3.19 11.04 -23.42
N ILE A 111 4.08 11.46 -22.53
CA ILE A 111 4.73 10.53 -21.62
C ILE A 111 3.75 10.32 -20.47
N CYS A 112 3.12 9.14 -20.42
CA CYS A 112 2.39 8.74 -19.23
C CYS A 112 3.35 8.11 -18.26
N ASP A 113 3.12 8.44 -17.01
CA ASP A 113 3.72 7.77 -15.87
C ASP A 113 2.71 6.72 -15.36
N PHE A 114 3.23 5.60 -14.84
CA PHE A 114 2.40 4.46 -14.45
C PHE A 114 2.61 4.14 -12.98
N THR A 115 2.13 5.07 -12.15
CA THR A 115 2.09 4.95 -10.69
C THR A 115 0.64 4.84 -10.21
N MET A 116 0.40 3.99 -9.20
CA MET A 116 -0.92 3.86 -8.57
C MET A 116 -0.85 3.88 -7.04
N VAL A 117 -1.75 4.64 -6.42
CA VAL A 117 -2.03 4.58 -4.98
C VAL A 117 -3.49 4.23 -4.74
N ALA A 118 -3.73 3.23 -3.88
CA ALA A 118 -5.06 2.93 -3.38
C ALA A 118 -5.08 2.77 -1.87
N GLN A 119 -5.95 3.53 -1.20
CA GLN A 119 -6.25 3.38 0.23
C GLN A 119 -7.72 3.73 0.45
N ASP A 120 -8.41 2.97 1.29
CA ASP A 120 -9.83 3.18 1.58
C ASP A 120 -10.04 4.06 2.81
N TRP A 121 -9.13 5.00 3.11
CA TRP A 121 -9.40 6.05 4.11
C TRP A 121 -8.97 7.40 3.54
N ASP A 122 -9.96 8.22 3.18
CA ASP A 122 -9.86 9.49 2.44
C ASP A 122 -8.74 10.45 2.84
N VAL A 123 -8.36 10.49 4.12
CA VAL A 123 -7.24 11.29 4.63
C VAL A 123 -5.87 10.64 4.42
N GLY A 124 -5.79 9.31 4.47
CA GLY A 124 -4.54 8.57 4.43
C GLY A 124 -3.49 9.03 5.43
N PHE A 125 -2.23 8.66 5.16
CA PHE A 125 -1.09 9.11 5.96
C PHE A 125 -0.53 10.47 5.49
N VAL A 126 -0.71 10.85 4.22
CA VAL A 126 -0.20 12.10 3.64
C VAL A 126 -1.16 13.29 3.68
N PHE A 127 -2.48 13.06 3.56
CA PHE A 127 -3.51 14.11 3.61
C PHE A 127 -4.25 14.12 4.96
N TYR A 128 -3.54 13.74 6.03
CA TYR A 128 -4.08 13.74 7.39
C TYR A 128 -4.59 15.13 7.78
N LYS A 129 -5.54 15.20 8.71
CA LYS A 129 -6.22 16.45 9.08
C LYS A 129 -5.22 17.59 9.36
N ASN A 130 -5.45 18.74 8.72
CA ASN A 130 -4.62 19.96 8.77
C ASN A 130 -3.22 19.85 8.14
N CYS A 131 -2.89 18.73 7.48
CA CYS A 131 -1.65 18.61 6.73
C CYS A 131 -1.82 19.08 5.29
N THR A 132 -0.77 19.70 4.78
CA THR A 132 -0.70 20.26 3.44
C THR A 132 -0.68 19.17 2.36
N GLY A 133 -0.02 18.03 2.63
CA GLY A 133 0.09 16.90 1.70
C GLY A 133 0.86 17.27 0.42
N PHE A 134 0.49 16.65 -0.70
CA PHE A 134 1.04 16.99 -2.02
C PHE A 134 0.26 18.13 -2.69
N LYS A 135 0.98 19.01 -3.39
CA LYS A 135 0.43 20.01 -4.33
C LYS A 135 0.11 19.35 -5.67
N ARG A 136 0.99 18.46 -6.14
CA ARG A 136 0.74 17.59 -7.31
C ARG A 136 -0.17 16.41 -6.95
N ALA A 137 -0.61 15.67 -7.96
CA ALA A 137 -1.23 14.37 -7.77
C ALA A 137 -0.21 13.39 -7.15
N GLU A 138 -0.62 12.62 -6.14
CA GLU A 138 0.24 11.66 -5.43
C GLU A 138 0.78 10.57 -6.39
N ALA A 139 -0.08 10.10 -7.29
CA ALA A 139 0.20 9.16 -8.36
C ALA A 139 -0.63 9.51 -9.61
N ASP A 140 -0.44 8.78 -10.70
CA ASP A 140 -1.24 8.95 -11.93
C ASP A 140 -2.63 8.32 -11.77
N HIS A 141 -2.69 7.20 -11.05
CA HIS A 141 -3.90 6.42 -10.80
C HIS A 141 -4.20 6.45 -9.30
N ILE A 142 -5.20 7.24 -8.90
CA ILE A 142 -5.49 7.51 -7.49
C ILE A 142 -6.90 7.00 -7.14
N TRP A 143 -7.00 6.17 -6.11
CA TRP A 143 -8.27 5.66 -5.57
C TRP A 143 -9.09 6.71 -4.81
N ARG A 144 -8.41 7.65 -4.14
CA ARG A 144 -9.00 8.64 -3.22
C ARG A 144 -10.28 9.34 -3.74
N PRO A 145 -10.39 9.78 -5.01
CA PRO A 145 -11.64 10.38 -5.50
C PRO A 145 -12.84 9.45 -5.40
N PHE A 146 -12.66 8.14 -5.63
CA PHE A 146 -13.71 7.15 -5.45
C PHE A 146 -14.07 7.02 -3.96
N ASP A 147 -13.08 6.93 -3.07
CA ASP A 147 -13.30 6.83 -1.63
C ASP A 147 -14.09 8.02 -1.06
N VAL A 148 -13.67 9.24 -1.41
CA VAL A 148 -14.38 10.48 -1.06
C VAL A 148 -15.82 10.46 -1.58
N ARG A 149 -16.02 10.01 -2.82
CA ARG A 149 -17.36 9.91 -3.43
C ARG A 149 -18.25 8.93 -2.68
N MET A 150 -17.70 7.82 -2.18
CA MET A 150 -18.46 6.84 -1.39
C MET A 150 -18.87 7.38 -0.02
N GLU A 151 -18.11 8.31 0.55
CA GLU A 151 -18.42 8.98 1.82
C GLU A 151 -19.42 10.15 1.70
N GLU A 152 -19.68 10.68 0.49
CA GLU A 152 -20.55 11.86 0.30
C GLU A 152 -22.00 11.69 0.77
N THR A 153 -22.53 10.47 0.75
CA THR A 153 -23.92 10.22 1.16
C THR A 153 -24.03 9.00 2.04
N TYR A 154 -24.98 9.03 2.98
CA TYR A 154 -25.27 7.88 3.84
C TYR A 154 -25.58 6.61 3.03
N THR A 155 -26.31 6.74 1.92
CA THR A 155 -26.69 5.60 1.08
C THR A 155 -25.47 4.97 0.42
N LEU A 156 -24.61 5.76 -0.23
CA LEU A 156 -23.39 5.24 -0.86
C LEU A 156 -22.47 4.62 0.18
N ARG A 157 -22.24 5.33 1.28
CA ARG A 157 -21.42 4.86 2.39
C ARG A 157 -21.92 3.53 2.94
N SER A 158 -23.23 3.40 3.15
CA SER A 158 -23.81 2.17 3.69
C SER A 158 -23.75 1.01 2.71
N LEU A 159 -23.97 1.25 1.42
CA LEU A 159 -23.80 0.22 0.39
C LEU A 159 -22.35 -0.27 0.31
N TYR A 160 -21.39 0.64 0.44
CA TYR A 160 -19.97 0.37 0.30
C TYR A 160 -19.33 -0.28 1.53
N TYR A 161 -19.68 0.16 2.74
CA TYR A 161 -19.02 -0.30 3.98
C TYR A 161 -19.87 -1.21 4.87
N LYS A 162 -21.21 -1.19 4.75
CA LYS A 162 -22.09 -1.78 5.77
C LYS A 162 -22.89 -2.98 5.29
N TYR A 163 -23.37 -2.97 4.05
CA TYR A 163 -24.31 -3.97 3.58
C TYR A 163 -23.65 -5.10 2.78
N CYS A 164 -23.19 -4.80 1.56
CA CYS A 164 -22.73 -5.82 0.62
C CYS A 164 -21.36 -5.51 0.02
N GLY A 165 -20.83 -4.31 0.26
CA GLY A 165 -19.51 -3.93 -0.19
C GLY A 165 -18.42 -4.36 0.78
N GLU A 166 -17.32 -4.81 0.21
CA GLU A 166 -16.06 -5.06 0.91
C GLU A 166 -14.99 -4.17 0.26
N PRO A 167 -14.57 -3.05 0.89
CA PRO A 167 -13.66 -2.06 0.31
C PRO A 167 -12.40 -2.64 -0.33
N HIS A 168 -11.78 -3.63 0.32
CA HIS A 168 -10.57 -4.29 -0.19
C HIS A 168 -10.81 -5.02 -1.50
N LEU A 169 -12.00 -5.58 -1.75
CA LEU A 169 -12.30 -6.24 -3.03
C LEU A 169 -12.29 -5.24 -4.19
N TYR A 170 -12.84 -4.05 -3.99
CA TYR A 170 -12.86 -3.02 -5.03
C TYR A 170 -11.46 -2.44 -5.28
N MET A 171 -10.64 -2.29 -4.23
CA MET A 171 -9.23 -1.90 -4.40
C MET A 171 -8.40 -3.00 -5.08
N LEU A 172 -8.64 -4.28 -4.78
CA LEU A 172 -8.00 -5.40 -5.48
C LEU A 172 -8.43 -5.43 -6.96
N GLU A 173 -9.69 -5.15 -7.27
CA GLU A 173 -10.16 -5.00 -8.66
C GLU A 173 -9.48 -3.81 -9.37
N TYR A 174 -9.30 -2.69 -8.67
CA TYR A 174 -8.59 -1.53 -9.19
C TYR A 174 -7.12 -1.84 -9.49
N MET A 175 -6.43 -2.50 -8.57
CA MET A 175 -5.07 -2.99 -8.76
C MET A 175 -4.99 -3.95 -9.96
N GLU A 176 -5.93 -4.88 -10.09
CA GLU A 176 -5.98 -5.83 -11.20
C GLU A 176 -6.17 -5.12 -12.55
N LYS A 177 -7.06 -4.12 -12.63
CA LYS A 177 -7.22 -3.29 -13.83
C LYS A 177 -5.93 -2.54 -14.16
N PHE A 178 -5.26 -1.98 -13.17
CA PHE A 178 -3.98 -1.29 -13.35
C PHE A 178 -2.87 -2.22 -13.85
N MET A 179 -2.74 -3.42 -13.26
CA MET A 179 -1.77 -4.44 -13.67
C MET A 179 -1.95 -4.87 -15.13
N ARG A 180 -3.21 -5.05 -15.55
CA ARG A 180 -3.59 -5.47 -16.92
C ARG A 180 -3.50 -4.34 -17.95
N SER A 181 -3.56 -3.09 -17.52
CA SER A 181 -3.45 -1.94 -18.40
C SER A 181 -2.01 -1.77 -18.87
N TYR A 182 -1.79 -1.07 -19.98
CA TYR A 182 -0.46 -0.69 -20.47
C TYR A 182 0.54 -1.88 -20.57
N PRO A 183 0.28 -2.90 -21.40
CA PRO A 183 1.17 -4.06 -21.54
C PRO A 183 2.60 -3.66 -21.94
N GLY A 184 3.59 -4.32 -21.35
CA GLY A 184 5.01 -4.05 -21.63
C GLY A 184 5.58 -2.80 -20.95
N VAL A 185 4.78 -2.09 -20.16
CA VAL A 185 5.21 -0.92 -19.39
C VAL A 185 5.47 -1.30 -17.93
N PRO A 186 6.65 -0.96 -17.36
CA PRO A 186 6.90 -1.15 -15.94
C PRO A 186 5.96 -0.28 -15.09
N LYS A 187 5.41 -0.87 -14.03
CA LYS A 187 4.41 -0.26 -13.16
C LYS A 187 4.81 -0.38 -11.70
N ILE A 188 4.47 0.64 -10.93
CA ILE A 188 4.54 0.58 -9.47
C ILE A 188 3.20 0.93 -8.88
N CYS A 189 2.80 0.18 -7.86
CA CYS A 189 1.64 0.50 -7.09
C CYS A 189 1.81 0.08 -5.63
N HIS A 190 1.14 0.81 -4.75
CA HIS A 190 0.80 0.30 -3.44
C HIS A 190 -0.71 0.30 -3.23
N VAL A 191 -1.18 -0.66 -2.43
CA VAL A 191 -2.58 -0.78 -2.02
C VAL A 191 -2.59 -1.00 -0.52
N TRP A 192 -3.34 -0.15 0.18
CA TRP A 192 -3.42 -0.16 1.63
C TRP A 192 -4.90 -0.26 2.07
N PRO A 193 -5.43 -1.49 2.26
CA PRO A 193 -6.75 -1.69 2.80
C PRO A 193 -6.78 -1.40 4.31
N VAL A 194 -7.14 -0.18 4.67
CA VAL A 194 -7.20 0.28 6.05
C VAL A 194 -8.39 -0.34 6.76
N TYR A 195 -9.61 -0.21 6.22
CA TYR A 195 -10.82 -0.68 6.91
C TYR A 195 -10.84 -2.19 7.16
N LEU A 196 -10.12 -2.96 6.34
CA LEU A 196 -10.03 -4.41 6.47
C LEU A 196 -9.54 -4.85 7.87
N ALA A 197 -8.68 -4.08 8.52
CA ALA A 197 -8.11 -4.47 9.82
C ALA A 197 -7.86 -3.31 10.80
N HIS A 198 -8.35 -2.10 10.53
CA HIS A 198 -8.06 -0.93 11.38
C HIS A 198 -8.67 -1.01 12.79
N ASP A 199 -9.99 -1.22 12.89
CA ASP A 199 -10.71 -1.20 14.17
C ASP A 199 -10.95 -2.60 14.76
N THR A 200 -10.89 -3.63 13.92
CA THR A 200 -11.15 -5.02 14.31
C THR A 200 -10.33 -5.98 13.47
N MET A 201 -9.83 -7.05 14.08
CA MET A 201 -9.16 -8.14 13.34
C MET A 201 -10.16 -9.14 12.74
N LYS A 202 -11.44 -9.09 13.13
CA LYS A 202 -12.40 -10.13 12.73
C LYS A 202 -12.61 -10.20 11.22
N THR A 203 -12.56 -9.06 10.57
CA THR A 203 -12.78 -8.87 9.14
C THR A 203 -11.69 -9.48 8.27
N ILE A 204 -10.47 -9.73 8.78
CA ILE A 204 -9.42 -10.34 7.94
C ILE A 204 -9.61 -11.86 7.80
N TYR A 205 -10.24 -12.53 8.77
CA TYR A 205 -10.32 -14.01 8.80
C TYR A 205 -11.19 -14.60 7.69
N HIS A 206 -12.14 -13.86 7.12
CA HIS A 206 -12.95 -14.36 6.00
C HIS A 206 -12.37 -14.03 4.63
N THR A 207 -11.21 -13.36 4.57
CA THR A 207 -10.64 -12.85 3.31
C THR A 207 -9.61 -13.77 2.66
N ASP A 208 -9.24 -14.88 3.30
CA ASP A 208 -8.19 -15.77 2.79
C ASP A 208 -8.46 -16.25 1.36
N ASN A 209 -9.67 -16.76 1.09
CA ASN A 209 -10.06 -17.17 -0.25
C ASN A 209 -10.09 -16.00 -1.24
N GLN A 210 -10.46 -14.79 -0.80
CA GLN A 210 -10.53 -13.62 -1.65
C GLN A 210 -9.14 -13.15 -2.11
N PHE A 211 -8.16 -13.11 -1.19
CA PHE A 211 -6.76 -12.85 -1.53
C PHE A 211 -6.17 -13.98 -2.36
N LEU A 212 -6.41 -15.24 -1.98
CA LEU A 212 -5.96 -16.41 -2.73
C LEU A 212 -6.43 -16.38 -4.19
N ASP A 213 -7.72 -16.09 -4.40
CA ASP A 213 -8.31 -15.99 -5.74
C ASP A 213 -7.70 -14.83 -6.53
N PHE A 214 -7.44 -13.69 -5.88
CA PHE A 214 -6.72 -12.56 -6.50
C PHE A 214 -5.31 -12.96 -6.95
N PHE A 215 -4.52 -13.61 -6.09
CA PHE A 215 -3.16 -14.01 -6.44
C PHE A 215 -3.12 -15.10 -7.52
N LYS A 216 -4.04 -16.08 -7.46
CA LYS A 216 -4.16 -17.15 -8.46
C LYS A 216 -4.55 -16.65 -9.84
N ARG A 217 -5.46 -15.68 -9.93
CA ARG A 217 -5.90 -15.17 -11.25
C ARG A 217 -4.94 -14.16 -11.86
N ASN A 218 -4.02 -13.62 -11.05
CA ASN A 218 -3.02 -12.63 -11.48
C ASN A 218 -1.58 -13.19 -11.50
N THR A 219 -1.39 -14.51 -11.37
CA THR A 219 -0.07 -15.17 -11.33
C THR A 219 0.84 -14.75 -12.48
N GLU A 220 0.32 -14.67 -13.70
CA GLU A 220 1.10 -14.31 -14.89
C GLU A 220 1.74 -12.92 -14.75
N TYR A 221 0.99 -11.93 -14.27
CA TYR A 221 1.48 -10.58 -14.04
C TYR A 221 2.42 -10.52 -12.83
N LEU A 222 2.17 -11.34 -11.81
CA LEU A 222 3.00 -11.40 -10.62
C LEU A 222 4.31 -12.15 -10.84
N ASN A 223 4.41 -12.95 -11.90
CA ASN A 223 5.64 -13.69 -12.23
C ASN A 223 6.80 -12.79 -12.64
N ASP A 224 6.50 -11.60 -13.17
CA ASP A 224 7.44 -10.56 -13.57
C ASP A 224 7.31 -9.30 -12.68
N ALA A 225 7.07 -9.51 -11.38
CA ALA A 225 6.91 -8.42 -10.43
C ALA A 225 7.60 -8.71 -9.10
N PHE A 226 8.09 -7.64 -8.48
CA PHE A 226 8.36 -7.61 -7.05
C PHE A 226 7.03 -7.46 -6.30
N LEU A 227 6.74 -8.39 -5.39
CA LEU A 227 5.56 -8.34 -4.54
C LEU A 227 5.99 -8.22 -3.08
N PHE A 228 5.48 -7.19 -2.41
CA PHE A 228 5.57 -7.04 -0.96
C PHE A 228 4.16 -7.11 -0.38
N PHE A 229 3.92 -8.10 0.49
CA PHE A 229 2.64 -8.28 1.17
C PHE A 229 2.84 -8.31 2.68
N PHE A 230 2.40 -7.25 3.37
CA PHE A 230 2.65 -7.04 4.78
C PHE A 230 1.68 -6.01 5.39
N ALA A 231 1.78 -5.80 6.69
CA ALA A 231 1.02 -4.81 7.44
C ALA A 231 1.96 -3.76 8.07
N ASP A 232 1.47 -2.52 8.20
CA ASP A 232 2.17 -1.38 8.81
C ASP A 232 2.37 -1.55 10.31
N HIS A 233 1.33 -2.03 11.00
CA HIS A 233 1.37 -2.34 12.43
C HIS A 233 0.30 -3.36 12.82
N GLY A 234 0.24 -3.68 14.11
CA GLY A 234 -0.62 -4.69 14.69
C GLY A 234 -1.75 -4.08 15.50
N PRO A 235 -2.59 -4.89 16.14
CA PRO A 235 -3.73 -4.37 16.89
C PRO A 235 -3.27 -3.38 17.97
N ARG A 236 -3.94 -2.23 18.05
CA ARG A 236 -3.62 -1.17 19.03
C ARG A 236 -4.26 -1.43 20.39
N ASP A 237 -5.48 -1.97 20.42
CA ASP A 237 -6.30 -2.05 21.63
C ASP A 237 -6.36 -3.45 22.23
N LYS A 238 -6.14 -3.53 23.56
CA LYS A 238 -6.28 -4.76 24.36
C LYS A 238 -7.64 -5.45 24.24
N ALA A 239 -8.71 -4.73 23.89
CA ALA A 239 -10.06 -5.28 23.71
C ALA A 239 -10.24 -6.09 22.41
N THR A 240 -9.33 -5.97 21.44
CA THR A 240 -9.28 -6.86 20.26
C THR A 240 -8.64 -8.21 20.55
N TYR A 241 -8.10 -8.38 21.76
CA TYR A 241 -7.57 -9.65 22.26
C TYR A 241 -8.62 -10.28 23.16
N SER A 242 -9.40 -11.23 22.65
CA SER A 242 -10.02 -12.18 23.57
C SER A 242 -8.85 -12.95 24.20
N ALA A 243 -8.64 -12.78 25.50
CA ALA A 243 -7.52 -13.39 26.24
C ALA A 243 -7.50 -14.93 26.18
N THR A 244 -8.53 -15.54 25.59
CA THR A 244 -8.66 -16.98 25.34
C THR A 244 -8.05 -17.45 24.02
N GLU A 245 -7.69 -16.55 23.10
CA GLU A 245 -7.27 -16.89 21.72
C GLU A 245 -5.83 -16.52 21.36
N THR A 246 -5.08 -15.87 22.28
CA THR A 246 -3.69 -15.47 22.00
C THR A 246 -2.76 -15.97 23.09
N ARG A 247 -1.93 -16.96 22.76
CA ARG A 247 -0.78 -17.43 23.55
C ARG A 247 0.44 -16.54 23.30
N ASP A 248 1.40 -16.55 24.21
CA ASP A 248 2.73 -16.00 23.92
C ASP A 248 3.28 -16.66 22.64
N GLY A 249 3.60 -15.85 21.63
CA GLY A 249 3.95 -16.30 20.26
C GLY A 249 2.84 -16.18 19.21
N ASP A 250 1.58 -15.96 19.60
CA ASP A 250 0.46 -15.73 18.65
C ASP A 250 0.44 -14.32 18.04
N VAL A 251 1.26 -13.44 18.57
CA VAL A 251 1.69 -12.17 18.00
C VAL A 251 3.00 -12.38 17.23
N SER A 252 2.99 -13.31 16.26
CA SER A 252 3.74 -13.10 15.01
C SER A 252 3.09 -11.90 14.33
N LEU A 253 3.42 -10.75 14.88
CA LEU A 253 3.08 -9.44 14.41
C LEU A 253 4.14 -9.14 13.36
N TYR A 254 3.69 -8.87 12.15
CA TYR A 254 4.53 -8.41 11.04
C TYR A 254 5.28 -9.54 10.36
N GLU A 255 4.55 -10.19 9.46
CA GLU A 255 5.16 -11.00 8.43
C GLU A 255 5.22 -10.15 7.16
N ILE A 256 6.37 -10.13 6.51
CA ILE A 256 6.46 -9.70 5.12
C ILE A 256 6.60 -10.96 4.29
N VAL A 257 5.73 -11.10 3.31
CA VAL A 257 5.92 -12.03 2.21
C VAL A 257 6.49 -11.24 1.04
N VAL A 258 7.74 -11.54 0.70
CA VAL A 258 8.43 -10.89 -0.41
C VAL A 258 8.67 -11.89 -1.52
N ARG A 259 8.26 -11.53 -2.73
CA ARG A 259 8.71 -12.20 -3.94
C ARG A 259 9.75 -11.33 -4.64
N PHE A 260 10.93 -11.89 -4.86
CA PHE A 260 11.97 -11.26 -5.66
C PHE A 260 12.06 -11.94 -7.03
N THR A 261 11.83 -11.20 -8.10
CA THR A 261 12.28 -11.52 -9.47
C THR A 261 12.71 -10.21 -10.14
N PRO A 262 13.85 -10.16 -10.84
CA PRO A 262 14.13 -11.05 -11.96
C PRO A 262 15.51 -11.72 -11.90
N ALA A 263 15.76 -12.61 -12.87
CA ALA A 263 17.08 -13.17 -13.17
C ALA A 263 18.19 -12.12 -13.39
N ASP A 264 17.84 -10.82 -13.41
CA ASP A 264 18.70 -9.68 -13.76
C ASP A 264 19.20 -8.83 -12.58
N GLY A 265 19.13 -9.31 -11.32
CA GLY A 265 20.04 -8.83 -10.28
C GLY A 265 19.89 -7.36 -9.81
N TYR A 266 18.67 -6.81 -9.77
CA TYR A 266 18.42 -5.43 -9.30
C TYR A 266 18.76 -5.15 -7.82
N PHE A 267 19.08 -6.17 -7.01
CA PHE A 267 19.51 -6.03 -5.61
C PHE A 267 20.96 -6.48 -5.37
N MET A 268 21.85 -6.36 -6.36
CA MET A 268 23.29 -6.43 -6.10
C MET A 268 23.73 -5.15 -5.38
N VAL A 269 23.83 -5.22 -4.06
CA VAL A 269 24.60 -4.25 -3.27
C VAL A 269 26.03 -4.34 -3.78
N THR A 270 26.48 -3.35 -4.54
CA THR A 270 27.91 -3.19 -4.83
C THR A 270 28.62 -2.98 -3.49
N GLN A 271 29.41 -3.99 -3.08
CA GLN A 271 30.36 -3.88 -1.97
C GLN A 271 31.48 -2.88 -2.32
#